data_AF-A0ABD0WY20-F1
#
_entry.id   AF-A0ABD0WY20-F1
#
_cell.length_a   1.000
_cell.length_b   1.000
_cell.length_c   1.000
_cell.angle_alpha   90.00
_cell.angle_beta   90.00
_cell.angle_gamma   90.00
#
_symmetry.space_group_name_H-M   'P 1'
#
loop_
_entity.id
_entity.type
_entity.pdbx_description
1 polymer ?
#
loop_
_entity_poly.entity_id
_entity_poly.type
_entity_poly.pdbx_seq_one_letter_code
_entity_poly.pdbx_strand_id
1 'polypeptide(L)'
;MDLVWLMCLALTCGPWIVCAERHSVFWNSTNPKFLWDNYAVEVKINDYLDIICPHYSRGELPSQEAERYVLYMVEKEDYEVCKPHSFDQLRWECSRPFAAHAPERFSEKFQRFTPFTLGKEFRQGETYYYISKPLHHHGQECLRLKVDVVGPHGSIKPKPGKKNNGEMEKIDGGKLGEAGGVHNPSNRLPADDPAVLEPKVQRSVGNSGVKLVSRSVWFLLSTLLSLSLH
;
A
#
# COMPACT_ATOMS: atom_id res chain seq x y z
N MET A 1 -26.12 -42.17 -1.50
CA MET A 1 -25.73 -41.19 -0.47
C MET A 1 -24.44 -40.46 -0.84
N ASP A 2 -23.56 -41.06 -1.64
CA ASP A 2 -22.25 -40.47 -2.00
C ASP A 2 -22.31 -39.27 -2.95
N LEU A 3 -23.27 -39.25 -3.90
CA LEU A 3 -23.46 -38.13 -4.83
C LEU A 3 -23.90 -36.84 -4.14
N VAL A 4 -24.73 -36.94 -3.10
CA VAL A 4 -25.18 -35.79 -2.31
C VAL A 4 -24.02 -35.24 -1.47
N TRP A 5 -23.18 -36.13 -0.93
CA TRP A 5 -22.01 -35.75 -0.14
C TRP A 5 -20.93 -35.08 -0.99
N LEU A 6 -20.66 -35.60 -2.20
CA LEU A 6 -19.79 -34.98 -3.20
C LEU A 6 -20.33 -33.63 -3.68
N MET A 7 -21.65 -33.53 -3.88
CA MET A 7 -22.29 -32.26 -4.23
C MET A 7 -22.21 -31.23 -3.10
N CYS A 8 -22.38 -31.64 -1.84
CA CYS A 8 -22.20 -30.78 -0.67
C CYS A 8 -20.74 -30.33 -0.50
N LEU A 9 -19.75 -31.21 -0.72
CA LEU A 9 -18.34 -30.82 -0.72
C LEU A 9 -18.00 -29.84 -1.84
N ALA A 10 -18.50 -30.07 -3.06
CA ALA A 10 -18.30 -29.16 -4.19
C ALA A 10 -18.98 -27.80 -3.96
N LEU A 11 -20.17 -27.78 -3.37
CA LEU A 11 -20.91 -26.54 -3.03
C LEU A 11 -20.34 -25.80 -1.82
N THR A 12 -19.61 -26.47 -0.93
CA THR A 12 -18.97 -25.86 0.26
C THR A 12 -17.51 -25.46 0.02
N CYS A 13 -16.80 -26.11 -0.90
CA CYS A 13 -15.46 -25.69 -1.36
C CYS A 13 -15.49 -24.71 -2.54
N GLY A 14 -16.61 -24.62 -3.27
CA GLY A 14 -16.77 -23.81 -4.48
C GLY A 14 -16.83 -22.27 -4.30
N PRO A 15 -17.32 -21.70 -3.18
CA PRO A 15 -17.30 -20.26 -3.01
C PRO A 15 -15.97 -19.81 -2.36
N TRP A 16 -14.99 -19.62 -3.24
CA TRP A 16 -14.05 -18.49 -3.19
C TRP A 16 -13.14 -18.41 -1.96
N ILE A 17 -12.11 -19.24 -1.94
CA ILE A 17 -10.85 -18.80 -1.33
C ILE A 17 -10.27 -17.74 -2.26
N VAL A 18 -10.68 -16.48 -2.10
CA VAL A 18 -9.91 -15.35 -2.65
C VAL A 18 -8.63 -15.28 -1.81
N CYS A 19 -7.59 -15.97 -2.27
CA CYS A 19 -6.26 -15.83 -1.69
C CYS A 19 -5.73 -14.45 -2.08
N ALA A 20 -5.24 -13.69 -1.10
CA ALA A 20 -4.50 -12.46 -1.37
C ALA A 20 -3.20 -12.81 -2.11
N GLU A 21 -2.96 -12.17 -3.26
CA GLU A 21 -1.74 -12.36 -4.02
C GLU A 21 -0.59 -11.59 -3.36
N ARG A 22 0.64 -12.07 -3.52
CA ARG A 22 1.85 -11.39 -3.02
C ARG A 22 2.76 -11.05 -4.18
N HIS A 23 3.12 -9.77 -4.29
CA HIS A 23 3.99 -9.22 -5.31
C HIS A 23 5.35 -8.91 -4.71
N SER A 24 6.43 -9.49 -5.23
CA SER A 24 7.78 -9.26 -4.69
C SER A 24 8.61 -8.33 -5.58
N VAL A 25 9.22 -7.32 -4.97
CA VAL A 25 10.09 -6.34 -5.65
C VAL A 25 11.45 -6.32 -4.95
N PHE A 26 12.50 -6.70 -5.66
CA PHE A 26 13.88 -6.59 -5.17
C PHE A 26 14.39 -5.17 -5.39
N TRP A 27 14.62 -4.43 -4.30
CA TRP A 27 14.95 -3.01 -4.32
C TRP A 27 16.47 -2.76 -4.29
N ASN A 28 17.13 -2.96 -5.43
CA ASN A 28 18.56 -2.72 -5.60
C ASN A 28 18.87 -2.17 -6.99
N SER A 29 20.03 -1.52 -7.15
CA SER A 29 20.44 -0.89 -8.40
C SER A 29 20.69 -1.89 -9.54
N THR A 30 21.09 -3.11 -9.20
CA THR A 30 21.36 -4.19 -10.15
C THR A 30 20.08 -4.77 -10.78
N ASN A 31 18.91 -4.53 -10.21
CA ASN A 31 17.65 -5.05 -10.75
C ASN A 31 17.29 -4.31 -12.06
N PRO A 32 17.27 -5.02 -13.20
CA PRO A 32 17.10 -4.39 -14.51
C PRO A 32 15.76 -3.69 -14.69
N LYS A 33 14.75 -4.02 -13.87
CA LYS A 33 13.43 -3.37 -13.92
C LYS A 33 13.50 -1.89 -13.51
N PHE A 34 14.50 -1.47 -12.75
CA PHE A 34 14.70 -0.06 -12.40
C PHE A 34 15.48 0.74 -13.45
N LEU A 35 16.09 0.11 -14.46
CA LEU A 35 16.95 0.81 -15.42
C LEU A 35 16.24 1.85 -16.29
N TRP A 36 14.94 1.67 -16.53
CA TRP A 36 14.15 2.54 -17.43
C TRP A 36 13.16 3.45 -16.69
N ASP A 37 13.29 3.54 -15.35
CA ASP A 37 12.48 4.44 -14.52
C ASP A 37 10.95 4.31 -14.71
N ASN A 38 10.49 3.17 -15.21
CA ASN A 38 9.10 2.87 -15.55
C ASN A 38 8.59 1.60 -14.85
N TYR A 39 9.29 1.17 -13.79
CA TYR A 39 8.89 -0.01 -13.03
C TYR A 39 7.52 0.23 -12.40
N ALA A 40 6.53 -0.53 -12.87
CA ALA A 40 5.20 -0.58 -12.30
C ALA A 40 4.79 -2.01 -11.88
N VAL A 41 3.97 -2.10 -10.84
CA VAL A 41 3.32 -3.34 -10.38
C VAL A 41 1.82 -3.08 -10.29
N GLU A 42 1.02 -4.01 -10.81
CA GLU A 42 -0.43 -3.98 -10.68
C GLU A 42 -0.85 -4.87 -9.51
N VAL A 43 -1.64 -4.34 -8.58
CA VAL A 43 -2.11 -5.05 -7.37
C VAL A 43 -3.62 -4.90 -7.21
N LYS A 44 -4.27 -5.81 -6.50
CA LYS A 44 -5.67 -5.68 -6.11
C LYS A 44 -5.80 -5.29 -4.64
N ILE A 45 -6.99 -4.85 -4.25
CA ILE A 45 -7.29 -4.67 -2.83
C ILE A 45 -7.16 -6.01 -2.10
N ASN A 46 -6.52 -5.95 -0.93
CA ASN A 46 -6.10 -7.05 -0.06
C ASN A 46 -4.85 -7.81 -0.48
N ASP A 47 -4.27 -7.53 -1.65
CA ASP A 47 -2.95 -8.07 -2.02
C ASP A 47 -1.84 -7.47 -1.14
N TYR A 48 -0.68 -8.12 -1.20
CA TYR A 48 0.54 -7.68 -0.53
C TYR A 48 1.61 -7.29 -1.54
N LEU A 49 2.33 -6.21 -1.26
CA LEU A 49 3.59 -5.88 -1.89
C LEU A 49 4.72 -6.11 -0.89
N ASP A 50 5.60 -7.04 -1.23
CA ASP A 50 6.80 -7.37 -0.48
C ASP A 50 8.00 -6.68 -1.15
N ILE A 51 8.47 -5.58 -0.57
CA ILE A 51 9.72 -4.90 -0.98
C ILE A 51 10.87 -5.56 -0.24
N ILE A 52 11.79 -6.15 -0.99
CA ILE A 52 12.95 -6.91 -0.49
C ILE A 52 14.17 -6.02 -0.61
N CYS A 53 14.79 -5.70 0.52
CA CYS A 53 15.99 -4.87 0.60
C CYS A 53 17.23 -5.56 0.00
N PRO A 54 18.28 -4.81 -0.39
CA PRO A 54 19.56 -5.39 -0.77
C PRO A 54 20.11 -6.27 0.37
N HIS A 55 20.64 -7.44 0.01
CA HIS A 55 21.22 -8.39 0.95
C HIS A 55 22.49 -8.99 0.37
N TYR A 56 23.51 -9.09 1.21
CA TYR A 56 24.84 -9.59 0.86
C TYR A 56 25.35 -10.54 1.92
N SER A 57 26.18 -11.50 1.50
CA SER A 57 26.83 -12.41 2.44
C SER A 57 27.92 -11.68 3.22
N ARG A 58 28.15 -12.07 4.47
CA ARG A 58 29.24 -11.48 5.26
C ARG A 58 30.59 -11.82 4.61
N GLY A 59 31.39 -10.79 4.35
CA GLY A 59 32.71 -10.92 3.73
C GLY A 59 32.71 -10.92 2.20
N GLU A 60 31.54 -10.91 1.56
CA GLU A 60 31.42 -10.77 0.10
C GLU A 60 31.77 -9.35 -0.35
N LEU A 61 31.28 -8.35 0.40
CA LEU A 61 31.50 -6.93 0.13
C LEU A 61 31.88 -6.18 1.42
N PRO A 62 32.73 -5.14 1.32
CA PRO A 62 32.93 -4.18 2.39
C PRO A 62 31.62 -3.55 2.83
N SER A 63 31.46 -3.32 4.14
CA SER A 63 30.21 -2.76 4.68
C SER A 63 29.84 -1.40 4.09
N GLN A 64 30.83 -0.62 3.66
CA GLN A 64 30.65 0.72 3.09
C GLN A 64 30.06 0.67 1.67
N GLU A 65 30.37 -0.38 0.91
CA GLU A 65 29.91 -0.55 -0.49
C GLU A 65 28.50 -1.15 -0.56
N ALA A 66 28.04 -1.79 0.51
CA ALA A 66 26.71 -2.39 0.56
C ALA A 66 25.60 -1.34 0.47
N GLU A 67 24.75 -1.48 -0.54
CA GLU A 67 23.59 -0.61 -0.76
C GLU A 67 22.64 -0.60 0.44
N ARG A 68 22.20 0.61 0.83
CA ARG A 68 21.21 0.85 1.89
C ARG A 68 20.29 1.98 1.48
N TYR A 69 19.00 1.85 1.73
CA TYR A 69 17.99 2.80 1.25
C TYR A 69 16.96 3.17 2.31
N VAL A 70 16.54 4.45 2.32
CA VAL A 70 15.31 4.89 2.97
C VAL A 70 14.22 4.92 1.90
N LEU A 71 13.11 4.24 2.17
CA LEU A 71 11.94 4.15 1.30
C LEU A 71 10.90 5.18 1.74
N TYR A 72 10.39 5.93 0.78
CA TYR A 72 9.34 6.92 0.98
C TYR A 72 8.13 6.55 0.13
N MET A 73 6.94 6.77 0.70
CA MET A 73 5.69 6.76 -0.05
C MET A 73 5.31 8.21 -0.34
N VAL A 74 5.30 8.58 -1.63
CA VAL A 74 5.22 9.97 -2.05
C VAL A 74 4.05 10.24 -3.00
N GLU A 75 3.76 11.51 -3.19
CA GLU A 75 2.81 11.96 -4.21
C GLU A 75 3.46 11.95 -5.60
N LYS A 76 2.64 12.10 -6.64
CA LYS A 76 3.10 12.00 -8.03
C LYS A 76 4.18 13.03 -8.36
N GLU A 77 4.02 14.26 -7.90
CA GLU A 77 4.94 15.37 -8.18
C GLU A 77 6.35 15.06 -7.63
N ASP A 78 6.40 14.55 -6.39
CA ASP A 78 7.62 14.13 -5.69
C ASP A 78 8.28 12.91 -6.36
N TYR A 79 7.48 12.00 -6.92
CA TYR A 79 7.96 10.84 -7.68
C TYR A 79 8.66 11.26 -8.98
N GLU A 80 8.13 12.26 -9.68
CA GLU A 80 8.71 12.74 -10.95
C GLU A 80 10.05 13.45 -10.74
N VAL A 81 10.17 14.29 -9.70
CA VAL A 81 11.44 14.97 -9.35
C VAL A 81 12.33 14.14 -8.45
N CYS A 82 11.83 12.97 -8.04
CA CYS A 82 12.42 12.05 -7.09
C CYS A 82 12.98 12.69 -5.83
N LYS A 83 12.14 13.44 -5.12
CA LYS A 83 12.49 14.09 -3.87
C LYS A 83 11.31 13.98 -2.92
N PRO A 84 11.49 13.34 -1.74
CA PRO A 84 10.43 13.35 -0.74
C PRO A 84 10.24 14.78 -0.22
N HIS A 85 8.99 15.16 0.02
CA HIS A 85 8.61 16.45 0.56
C HIS A 85 8.98 16.58 2.04
N SER A 86 8.74 15.53 2.84
CA SER A 86 9.03 15.53 4.28
C SER A 86 9.44 14.15 4.81
N PHE A 87 9.97 14.11 6.03
CA PHE A 87 10.30 12.86 6.71
C PHE A 87 9.05 12.05 7.07
N ASP A 88 7.88 12.68 7.17
CA ASP A 88 6.61 12.00 7.47
C ASP A 88 6.18 11.03 6.36
N GLN A 89 6.71 11.19 5.15
CA GLN A 89 6.54 10.26 4.03
C GLN A 89 7.41 9.01 4.13
N LEU A 90 8.28 8.91 5.16
CA LEU A 90 9.11 7.73 5.38
C LEU A 90 8.22 6.52 5.62
N ARG A 91 8.45 5.48 4.81
CA ARG A 91 7.68 4.24 4.89
C ARG A 91 8.49 3.09 5.50
N TRP A 92 9.78 3.01 5.18
CA TRP A 92 10.68 1.95 5.65
C TRP A 92 12.16 2.31 5.50
N GLU A 93 13.03 1.64 6.24
CA GLU A 93 14.48 1.76 6.13
C GLU A 93 15.12 0.38 5.88
N CYS A 94 15.80 0.23 4.75
CA CYS A 94 16.67 -0.90 4.43
C CYS A 94 18.06 -0.64 5.02
N SER A 95 18.24 -0.91 6.31
CA SER A 95 19.46 -0.57 7.06
C SER A 95 20.39 -1.78 7.31
N ARG A 96 19.90 -3.01 7.11
CA ARG A 96 20.61 -4.25 7.49
C ARG A 96 20.98 -5.15 6.29
N PRO A 97 21.98 -4.77 5.46
CA PRO A 97 22.37 -5.54 4.28
C PRO A 97 22.99 -6.90 4.59
N PHE A 98 23.53 -7.11 5.79
CA PHE A 98 24.17 -8.38 6.21
C PHE A 98 23.35 -9.13 7.26
N ALA A 99 22.01 -9.04 7.16
CA ALA A 99 21.10 -9.77 8.04
C ALA A 99 21.40 -11.28 8.03
N ALA A 100 21.40 -11.91 9.20
CA ALA A 100 21.94 -13.28 9.39
C ALA A 100 21.09 -14.40 8.77
N HIS A 101 19.79 -14.18 8.59
CA HIS A 101 18.85 -15.23 8.19
C HIS A 101 18.26 -15.01 6.80
N ALA A 102 17.70 -13.83 6.56
CA ALA A 102 17.03 -13.50 5.32
C ALA A 102 17.19 -12.00 5.04
N PRO A 103 17.03 -11.58 3.77
CA PRO A 103 16.92 -10.17 3.42
C PRO A 103 15.83 -9.48 4.26
N GLU A 104 16.10 -8.24 4.64
CA GLU A 104 15.09 -7.39 5.24
C GLU A 104 13.94 -7.18 4.24
N ARG A 105 12.69 -7.36 4.71
CA ARG A 105 11.51 -7.28 3.88
C ARG A 105 10.47 -6.38 4.52
N PHE A 106 10.05 -5.38 3.76
CA PHE A 106 8.89 -4.57 4.07
C PHE A 106 7.67 -5.13 3.32
N SER A 107 6.58 -5.35 4.04
CA SER A 107 5.33 -5.85 3.46
C SER A 107 4.25 -4.80 3.62
N GLU A 108 3.74 -4.30 2.51
CA GLU A 108 2.57 -3.42 2.45
C GLU A 108 1.34 -4.24 2.10
N LYS A 109 0.22 -4.00 2.80
CA LYS A 109 -1.07 -4.59 2.45
C LYS A 109 -1.95 -3.52 1.82
N PHE A 110 -2.47 -3.79 0.63
CA PHE A 110 -3.37 -2.88 -0.09
C PHE A 110 -4.79 -2.95 0.45
N GLN A 111 -4.97 -2.55 1.70
CA GLN A 111 -6.28 -2.60 2.37
C GLN A 111 -7.03 -1.28 2.23
N ARG A 112 -8.36 -1.38 2.11
CA ARG A 112 -9.24 -0.21 1.98
C ARG A 112 -9.35 0.59 3.28
N PHE A 113 -9.28 -0.11 4.42
CA PHE A 113 -9.41 0.48 5.74
C PHE A 113 -8.33 -0.11 6.64
N THR A 114 -7.70 0.75 7.43
CA THR A 114 -6.66 0.36 8.38
C THR A 114 -7.09 0.71 9.79
N PRO A 115 -6.97 -0.21 10.77
CA PRO A 115 -7.24 0.11 12.17
C PRO A 115 -6.14 0.97 12.80
N PHE A 116 -5.01 1.16 12.11
CA PHE A 116 -3.87 1.94 12.58
C PHE A 116 -3.98 3.39 12.11
N THR A 117 -3.92 4.35 13.03
CA THR A 117 -4.11 5.79 12.74
C THR A 117 -3.07 6.36 11.76
N LEU A 118 -1.83 5.86 11.79
CA LEU A 118 -0.77 6.20 10.84
C LEU A 118 -0.66 5.20 9.67
N GLY A 119 -1.63 4.29 9.56
CA GLY A 119 -1.66 3.31 8.48
C GLY A 119 -2.08 3.96 7.16
N LYS A 120 -1.62 3.38 6.05
CA LYS A 120 -2.08 3.82 4.72
C LYS A 120 -3.35 3.06 4.32
N GLU A 121 -4.31 3.80 3.77
CA GLU A 121 -5.50 3.27 3.11
C GLU A 121 -5.35 3.35 1.60
N PHE A 122 -5.78 2.29 0.92
CA PHE A 122 -5.65 2.14 -0.54
C PHE A 122 -7.02 2.07 -1.22
N ARG A 123 -7.14 2.73 -2.37
CA ARG A 123 -8.37 2.78 -3.17
C ARG A 123 -8.14 2.14 -4.54
N GLN A 124 -9.19 1.50 -5.05
CA GLN A 124 -9.18 0.94 -6.40
C GLN A 124 -9.18 2.06 -7.44
N GLY A 125 -8.46 1.85 -8.53
CA GLY A 125 -8.28 2.83 -9.61
C GLY A 125 -7.21 3.87 -9.32
N GLU A 126 -6.65 3.90 -8.10
CA GLU A 126 -5.60 4.83 -7.74
C GLU A 126 -4.21 4.25 -7.98
N THR A 127 -3.26 5.15 -8.20
CA THR A 127 -1.84 4.85 -8.32
C THR A 127 -1.10 5.39 -7.10
N TYR A 128 -0.19 4.58 -6.56
CA TYR A 128 0.67 4.95 -5.46
C TYR A 128 2.15 4.89 -5.88
N TYR A 129 2.97 5.76 -5.30
CA TYR A 129 4.36 5.95 -5.73
C TYR A 129 5.32 5.73 -4.57
N TYR A 130 6.39 4.99 -4.85
CA TYR A 130 7.48 4.74 -3.91
C TYR A 130 8.79 5.23 -4.54
N ILE A 131 9.61 5.89 -3.75
CA ILE A 131 10.97 6.29 -4.12
C ILE A 131 11.95 5.92 -3.02
N SER A 132 13.24 5.84 -3.35
CA SER A 132 14.29 5.67 -2.35
C SER A 132 15.39 6.70 -2.41
N LYS A 133 15.96 7.00 -1.25
CA LYS A 133 17.23 7.72 -1.10
C LYS A 133 18.28 6.82 -0.45
N PRO A 134 19.52 6.79 -0.96
CA PRO A 134 20.55 5.97 -0.36
C PRO A 134 20.93 6.54 1.03
N LEU A 135 21.15 5.68 2.02
CA LEU A 135 21.58 6.11 3.38
C LEU A 135 23.00 6.66 3.38
N HIS A 136 23.83 6.21 2.43
CA HIS A 136 25.23 6.58 2.28
C HIS A 136 25.46 6.98 0.81
N HIS A 137 26.64 7.51 0.47
CA HIS A 137 26.99 7.82 -0.93
C HIS A 137 27.18 6.58 -1.83
N HIS A 138 26.77 5.40 -1.36
CA HIS A 138 26.87 4.11 -2.05
C HIS A 138 25.46 3.55 -2.28
N GLY A 139 24.98 3.73 -3.51
CA GLY A 139 23.64 3.33 -3.98
C GLY A 139 23.19 4.24 -5.12
N GLN A 140 22.30 3.74 -5.97
CA GLN A 140 21.75 4.56 -7.05
C GLN A 140 20.84 5.64 -6.46
N GLU A 141 21.00 6.88 -6.95
CA GLU A 141 20.05 7.92 -6.62
C GLU A 141 18.71 7.61 -7.29
N CYS A 142 17.63 7.58 -6.50
CA CYS A 142 16.27 7.44 -6.99
C CYS A 142 15.94 6.10 -7.67
N LEU A 143 15.93 4.99 -6.93
CA LEU A 143 15.09 3.87 -7.36
C LEU A 143 13.63 4.26 -7.10
N ARG A 144 12.75 4.01 -8.09
CA ARG A 144 11.35 4.40 -7.99
C ARG A 144 10.41 3.34 -8.57
N LEU A 145 9.27 3.16 -7.90
CA LEU A 145 8.26 2.16 -8.22
C LEU A 145 6.87 2.81 -8.25
N LYS A 146 6.12 2.50 -9.30
CA LYS A 146 4.71 2.82 -9.42
C LYS A 146 3.86 1.59 -9.05
N VAL A 147 2.79 1.78 -8.29
CA VAL A 147 1.87 0.70 -7.93
C VAL A 147 0.45 1.07 -8.32
N ASP A 148 -0.11 0.36 -9.28
CA ASP A 148 -1.47 0.57 -9.79
C ASP A 148 -2.45 -0.38 -9.10
N VAL A 149 -3.43 0.16 -8.36
CA VAL A 149 -4.44 -0.67 -7.67
C VAL A 149 -5.61 -0.92 -8.61
N VAL A 150 -5.65 -2.10 -9.24
CA VAL A 150 -6.66 -2.43 -10.25
C VAL A 150 -8.01 -2.78 -9.61
N GLY A 151 -9.08 -2.36 -10.29
CA GLY A 151 -10.46 -2.69 -9.91
C GLY A 151 -10.90 -4.09 -10.39
N PRO A 152 -12.06 -4.60 -9.91
CA PRO A 152 -12.62 -5.90 -10.31
C PRO A 152 -12.94 -5.99 -11.80
N HIS A 153 -13.29 -4.85 -12.41
CA HIS A 153 -13.42 -4.72 -13.85
C HIS A 153 -12.09 -4.15 -14.34
N GLY A 154 -11.24 -5.00 -14.90
CA GLY A 154 -9.90 -4.63 -15.36
C GLY A 154 -9.92 -3.27 -16.06
N SER A 155 -9.06 -2.37 -15.62
CA SER A 155 -9.08 -0.97 -16.01
C SER A 155 -8.94 -0.85 -17.53
N ILE A 156 -10.02 -0.45 -18.20
CA ILE A 156 -9.95 0.20 -19.50
C ILE A 156 -9.13 1.47 -19.28
N LYS A 157 -7.86 1.45 -19.72
CA LYS A 157 -7.03 2.64 -19.70
C LYS A 157 -7.71 3.71 -20.57
N PRO A 158 -8.03 4.90 -20.06
CA PRO A 158 -8.49 5.99 -20.91
C PRO A 158 -7.33 6.47 -21.80
N LYS A 159 -7.37 6.17 -23.09
CA LYS A 159 -6.94 7.12 -24.15
C LYS A 159 -8.13 8.06 -24.39
N PRO A 160 -8.03 9.34 -24.83
CA PRO A 160 -6.99 9.93 -25.68
C PRO A 160 -6.69 11.45 -25.43
N GLY A 161 -5.84 12.09 -26.25
CA GLY A 161 -6.30 13.27 -27.01
C GLY A 161 -5.22 13.88 -27.92
N LYS A 162 -5.33 13.62 -29.21
CA LYS A 162 -4.57 14.26 -30.30
C LYS A 162 -5.21 15.63 -30.56
N LYS A 163 -4.51 16.73 -30.27
CA LYS A 163 -4.98 18.08 -30.59
C LYS A 163 -4.85 18.31 -32.10
N ASN A 164 -5.98 18.46 -32.79
CA ASN A 164 -6.02 19.10 -34.10
C ASN A 164 -6.43 20.56 -33.88
N ASN A 165 -5.60 21.47 -34.39
CA ASN A 165 -5.84 22.90 -34.40
C ASN A 165 -6.96 23.26 -35.39
N GLY A 166 -7.83 24.19 -34.99
CA GLY A 166 -8.80 24.87 -35.85
C GLY A 166 -9.27 26.16 -35.18
N GLU A 167 -8.90 27.27 -35.81
CA GLU A 167 -9.20 28.70 -35.54
C GLU A 167 -10.65 29.01 -35.12
N MET A 168 -10.85 29.84 -34.08
CA MET A 168 -11.06 31.30 -34.09
C MET A 168 -12.41 31.76 -34.66
N GLU A 169 -13.31 32.18 -33.77
CA GLU A 169 -14.24 33.30 -34.03
C GLU A 169 -14.33 34.22 -32.80
N LYS A 170 -14.26 35.53 -33.08
CA LYS A 170 -14.37 36.67 -32.15
C LYS A 170 -15.77 37.28 -32.23
N ILE A 171 -16.34 37.73 -31.11
CA ILE A 171 -17.19 38.94 -30.97
C ILE A 171 -17.01 39.44 -29.51
N ASP A 172 -16.25 40.52 -29.25
CA ASP A 172 -16.69 41.93 -28.98
C ASP A 172 -17.69 42.04 -27.80
N GLY A 173 -17.58 42.88 -26.77
CA GLY A 173 -16.73 44.01 -26.39
C GLY A 173 -17.50 44.75 -25.29
N GLY A 174 -16.88 45.12 -24.16
CA GLY A 174 -17.56 45.84 -23.08
C GLY A 174 -16.67 46.12 -21.86
N LYS A 175 -16.51 47.40 -21.54
CA LYS A 175 -15.52 47.99 -20.62
C LYS A 175 -16.18 48.42 -19.30
N LEU A 176 -15.32 48.50 -18.26
CA LEU A 176 -15.36 49.35 -17.06
C LEU A 176 -15.89 48.73 -15.75
N GLY A 177 -15.10 48.86 -14.68
CA GLY A 177 -15.62 48.94 -13.30
C GLY A 177 -14.91 48.07 -12.26
N GLU A 178 -14.09 48.71 -11.45
CA GLU A 178 -13.46 48.22 -10.23
C GLU A 178 -14.48 48.06 -9.08
N ALA A 179 -14.14 47.19 -8.11
CA ALA A 179 -14.67 47.05 -6.74
C ALA A 179 -15.79 46.02 -6.43
N GLY A 180 -15.55 45.24 -5.35
CA GLY A 180 -16.47 44.34 -4.64
C GLY A 180 -16.19 42.85 -4.91
N GLY A 181 -15.61 42.04 -4.03
CA GLY A 181 -15.75 41.97 -2.58
C GLY A 181 -16.73 40.84 -2.22
N VAL A 182 -16.29 39.57 -2.22
CA VAL A 182 -17.00 38.48 -1.54
C VAL A 182 -15.99 37.55 -0.86
N HIS A 183 -16.08 37.61 0.45
CA HIS A 183 -15.37 36.94 1.51
C HIS A 183 -16.01 35.56 1.74
N ASN A 184 -15.20 34.51 1.90
CA ASN A 184 -15.60 33.40 2.76
C ASN A 184 -14.40 32.68 3.39
N PRO A 185 -13.97 33.12 4.59
CA PRO A 185 -13.25 32.27 5.51
C PRO A 185 -14.03 32.17 6.82
N SER A 186 -14.87 31.14 6.95
CA SER A 186 -15.44 30.75 8.24
C SER A 186 -15.10 29.29 8.51
N ASN A 187 -14.07 29.09 9.32
CA ASN A 187 -14.06 28.19 10.48
C ASN A 187 -12.73 28.38 11.22
N ARG A 188 -12.59 29.54 11.88
CA ARG A 188 -11.71 29.70 13.04
C ARG A 188 -12.59 29.76 14.27
N LEU A 189 -12.41 28.81 15.18
CA LEU A 189 -12.80 28.96 16.57
C LEU A 189 -11.58 28.66 17.46
N PRO A 190 -11.52 29.26 18.66
CA PRO A 190 -10.30 29.82 19.24
C PRO A 190 -9.46 28.80 20.02
N ALA A 191 -8.20 29.17 20.23
CA ALA A 191 -7.30 28.51 21.17
C ALA A 191 -7.70 28.87 22.61
N ASP A 192 -8.06 27.87 23.39
CA ASP A 192 -8.03 27.87 24.85
C ASP A 192 -7.30 26.58 25.29
N ASP A 193 -6.14 26.75 25.92
CA ASP A 193 -5.46 25.80 26.80
C ASP A 193 -5.20 26.59 28.10
N PRO A 194 -5.12 26.01 29.32
CA PRO A 194 -4.83 24.59 29.60
C PRO A 194 -5.68 23.97 30.73
N ALA A 195 -5.91 22.66 30.66
CA ALA A 195 -6.14 21.87 31.87
C ALA A 195 -5.59 20.46 31.69
N VAL A 196 -4.53 20.18 32.46
CA VAL A 196 -3.97 18.85 32.71
C VAL A 196 -5.09 17.88 33.06
N LEU A 197 -5.38 16.96 32.14
CA LEU A 197 -6.13 15.74 32.41
C LEU A 197 -5.19 14.58 32.16
N GLU A 198 -4.55 14.09 33.22
CA GLU A 198 -3.84 12.82 33.21
C GLU A 198 -4.85 11.71 32.84
N PRO A 199 -4.62 10.92 31.78
CA PRO A 199 -5.45 9.76 31.52
C PRO A 199 -5.08 8.67 32.54
N LYS A 200 -6.00 8.40 33.47
CA LYS A 200 -5.92 7.28 34.39
C LYS A 200 -5.97 5.98 33.59
N VAL A 201 -4.81 5.37 33.36
CA VAL A 201 -4.68 4.06 32.72
C VAL A 201 -5.37 3.02 33.61
N GLN A 202 -6.63 2.69 33.32
CA GLN A 202 -7.22 1.45 33.81
C GLN A 202 -6.64 0.31 32.97
N ARG A 203 -5.77 -0.50 33.60
CA ARG A 203 -5.39 -1.82 33.09
C ARG A 203 -6.65 -2.64 32.85
N SER A 204 -7.03 -2.81 31.59
CA SER A 204 -7.96 -3.87 31.22
C SER A 204 -7.24 -5.20 31.41
N VAL A 205 -7.60 -5.92 32.46
CA VAL A 205 -7.29 -7.35 32.59
C VAL A 205 -8.03 -8.04 31.44
N GLY A 206 -7.29 -8.35 30.37
CA GLY A 206 -7.79 -9.16 29.28
C GLY A 206 -8.04 -10.57 29.80
N ASN A 207 -9.32 -10.94 29.91
CA ASN A 207 -9.74 -12.31 30.18
C ASN A 207 -9.46 -13.14 28.93
N SER A 208 -8.37 -13.90 28.95
CA SER A 208 -8.09 -14.94 27.98
C SER A 208 -9.20 -15.98 28.00
N GLY A 209 -9.70 -16.36 26.83
CA GLY A 209 -10.38 -17.64 26.65
C GLY A 209 -11.81 -17.60 26.14
N VAL A 210 -12.11 -16.83 25.10
CA VAL A 210 -13.15 -17.27 24.17
C VAL A 210 -12.44 -17.98 23.03
N LYS A 211 -12.40 -19.32 23.11
CA LYS A 211 -12.01 -20.12 21.95
C LYS A 211 -13.03 -19.83 20.86
N LEU A 212 -12.58 -19.13 19.80
CA LEU A 212 -13.25 -19.16 18.51
C LEU A 212 -13.19 -20.62 18.05
N VAL A 213 -14.15 -21.43 18.48
CA VAL A 213 -14.38 -22.73 17.86
C VAL A 213 -14.84 -22.38 16.46
N SER A 214 -13.91 -22.50 15.51
CA SER A 214 -14.19 -22.37 14.10
C SER A 214 -15.46 -23.15 13.81
N ARG A 215 -16.46 -22.49 13.20
CA ARG A 215 -17.71 -23.14 12.77
C ARG A 215 -17.42 -24.41 11.94
N SER A 216 -16.26 -24.48 11.27
CA SER A 216 -15.80 -25.68 10.56
C SER A 216 -15.58 -26.90 11.46
N VAL A 217 -15.17 -26.75 12.73
CA VAL A 217 -14.93 -27.88 13.65
C VAL A 217 -16.25 -28.50 14.11
N TRP A 218 -17.30 -27.70 14.33
CA TRP A 218 -18.62 -28.23 14.65
C TRP A 218 -19.24 -29.01 13.48
N PHE A 219 -19.05 -28.54 12.23
CA PHE A 219 -19.50 -29.27 11.04
C PHE A 219 -18.68 -30.54 10.76
N LEU A 220 -17.37 -30.53 11.07
CA LEU A 220 -16.53 -31.74 10.98
C LEU A 220 -16.89 -32.76 12.06
N LEU A 221 -17.19 -32.31 13.29
CA LEU A 221 -17.59 -33.21 14.37
C LEU A 221 -18.98 -33.79 14.14
N SER A 222 -19.94 -33.01 13.60
CA SER A 222 -21.28 -33.52 13.29
C SER A 222 -21.26 -34.53 12.13
N THR A 223 -20.38 -34.31 11.14
CA THR A 223 -20.21 -35.24 10.02
C THR A 223 -19.53 -36.54 10.44
N LEU A 224 -18.51 -36.47 11.32
CA LEU A 224 -17.90 -37.65 11.94
C LEU A 224 -18.88 -38.43 12.83
N LEU A 225 -19.72 -37.73 13.61
CA LEU A 225 -20.73 -38.38 14.46
C LEU A 225 -21.80 -39.10 13.62
N SER A 226 -22.21 -38.52 12.48
CA SER A 226 -23.15 -39.17 11.55
C SER A 226 -22.56 -40.39 10.84
N LEU A 227 -21.24 -40.45 10.67
CA LEU A 227 -20.51 -41.62 10.12
C LEU A 227 -20.41 -42.77 11.13
N SER A 228 -20.40 -42.48 12.44
CA SER A 228 -20.35 -43.50 13.49
C SER A 228 -21.69 -44.13 13.86
N LEU A 229 -22.80 -43.63 13.30
CA LEU A 229 -24.16 -44.12 13.54
C LEU A 229 -24.76 -44.92 12.37
N HIS A 230 -23.95 -45.31 11.38
CA HIS A 230 -24.31 -46.29 10.34
C HIS A 230 -23.42 -47.53 10.44
#